data_AF-A0A540WJ69-F1
#
_entry.id   AF-A0A540WJ69-F1
#
_cell.length_a   1.000
_cell.length_b   1.000
_cell.length_c   1.000
_cell.angle_alpha   90.00
_cell.angle_beta   90.00
_cell.angle_gamma   90.00
#
_symmetry.space_group_name_H-M   'P 1'
#
loop_
_entity.id
_entity.type
_entity.pdbx_description
1 polymer ?
#
loop_
_entity_poly.entity_id
_entity_poly.type
_entity_poly.pdbx_seq_one_letter_code
_entity_poly.pdbx_strand_id
1 'polypeptide(L)'
;DYYLLQPANLFGIVWCAGGLVAGILLARLLAFLLLDGHFAAADEAVNAKLNQESRRSSQRTGEMTDVRHLHFGEPVPVNALADFSTEQARKQQAVFLGKDEQGQPVLVPRDTWRKTNIQILGLPGSGKSVMGTNALIRCVRDFGDAVVYFDPNGDAWAPHVFRAHCPDFTLLDLRPGKPAQLNLFRDLDQYALKNLLVAGFNLS
;
A
#
# COMPACT_ATOMS: atom_id res chain seq x y z
N ASP A 1 62.68 -25.31 16.01
CA ASP A 1 62.47 -23.91 16.40
C ASP A 1 61.95 -23.08 15.23
N TYR A 2 60.63 -22.84 15.20
CA TYR A 2 60.01 -21.97 14.19
C TYR A 2 60.35 -20.51 14.50
N TYR A 3 61.43 -20.01 13.91
CA TYR A 3 61.94 -18.63 14.06
C TYR A 3 60.91 -17.53 13.76
N LEU A 4 59.81 -17.86 13.08
CA LEU A 4 58.78 -16.90 12.64
C LEU A 4 57.75 -16.54 13.73
N LEU A 5 57.57 -17.36 14.77
CA LEU A 5 56.51 -17.19 15.77
C LEU A 5 57.05 -16.89 17.19
N GLN A 6 58.34 -16.58 17.31
CA GLN A 6 58.89 -16.10 18.58
C GLN A 6 58.42 -14.65 18.85
N PRO A 7 58.04 -14.30 20.08
CA PRO A 7 57.51 -12.97 20.42
C PRO A 7 58.53 -11.84 20.17
N ALA A 8 59.82 -12.15 20.06
CA ALA A 8 60.88 -11.20 19.71
C ALA A 8 61.01 -10.94 18.19
N ASN A 9 60.40 -11.77 17.34
CA ASN A 9 60.45 -11.62 15.88
C ASN A 9 59.13 -11.00 15.36
N LEU A 10 58.96 -9.72 15.70
CA LEU A 10 57.78 -8.92 15.29
C LEU A 10 57.60 -8.93 13.75
N PHE A 11 58.71 -8.97 13.01
CA PHE A 11 58.70 -8.96 11.54
C PHE A 11 58.11 -10.24 10.95
N GLY A 12 58.46 -11.41 11.50
CA GLY A 12 57.90 -12.70 11.08
C GLY A 12 56.39 -12.81 11.32
N ILE A 13 55.92 -12.34 12.48
CA ILE A 13 54.50 -12.33 12.85
C ILE A 13 53.72 -11.37 11.93
N VAL A 14 54.24 -10.17 11.65
CA VAL A 14 53.62 -9.20 10.75
C VAL A 14 53.52 -9.75 9.32
N TRP A 15 54.54 -10.47 8.84
CA TRP A 15 54.51 -11.09 7.51
C TRP A 15 53.45 -12.20 7.41
N CYS A 16 53.36 -13.06 8.43
CA CYS A 16 52.33 -14.09 8.49
C CYS A 16 50.91 -13.51 8.60
N ALA A 17 50.71 -12.50 9.46
CA ALA A 17 49.42 -11.83 9.60
C ALA A 17 49.03 -11.07 8.32
N GLY A 18 49.96 -10.36 7.70
CA GLY A 18 49.76 -9.65 6.43
C GLY A 18 49.41 -10.60 5.29
N GLY A 19 50.12 -11.73 5.17
CA GLY A 19 49.82 -12.77 4.19
C GLY A 19 48.43 -13.40 4.39
N LEU A 20 48.01 -13.60 5.63
CA LEU A 20 46.69 -14.14 5.95
C LEU A 20 45.56 -13.15 5.59
N VAL A 21 45.74 -11.86 5.92
CA VAL A 21 44.80 -10.80 5.52
C VAL A 21 44.72 -10.67 4.01
N ALA A 22 45.85 -10.66 3.30
CA ALA A 22 45.89 -10.61 1.85
C ALA A 22 45.19 -11.83 1.21
N GLY A 23 45.42 -13.02 1.77
CA GLY A 23 44.74 -14.25 1.33
C GLY A 23 43.23 -14.21 1.51
N ILE A 24 42.74 -13.71 2.64
CA ILE A 24 41.29 -13.54 2.89
C ILE A 24 40.68 -12.54 1.91
N LEU A 25 41.35 -11.40 1.68
CA LEU A 25 40.86 -10.39 0.73
C LEU A 25 40.82 -10.93 -0.70
N LEU A 26 41.85 -11.67 -1.12
CA LEU A 26 41.90 -12.29 -2.45
C LEU A 26 40.83 -13.38 -2.61
N ALA A 27 40.63 -14.23 -1.60
CA ALA A 27 39.59 -15.26 -1.62
C ALA A 27 38.19 -14.65 -1.69
N ARG A 28 37.95 -13.55 -0.94
CA ARG A 28 36.67 -12.85 -0.96
C ARG A 28 36.42 -12.12 -2.27
N LEU A 29 37.46 -11.56 -2.89
CA LEU A 29 37.39 -10.96 -4.22
C LEU A 29 37.11 -12.01 -5.31
N LEU A 30 37.77 -13.17 -5.25
CA LEU A 30 37.52 -14.27 -6.19
C LEU A 30 36.12 -14.85 -6.01
N ALA A 31 35.65 -14.99 -4.76
CA ALA A 31 34.28 -15.39 -4.46
C ALA A 31 33.28 -14.38 -5.04
N PHE A 32 33.50 -13.08 -4.84
CA PHE A 32 32.68 -12.01 -5.42
C PHE A 32 32.64 -12.10 -6.95
N LEU A 33 33.81 -12.17 -7.62
CA LEU A 33 33.88 -12.22 -9.08
C LEU A 33 33.26 -13.49 -9.70
N LEU A 34 33.38 -14.65 -9.04
CA LEU A 34 32.89 -15.92 -9.58
C LEU A 34 31.43 -16.20 -9.23
N LEU A 35 30.98 -15.78 -8.04
CA LEU A 35 29.62 -15.99 -7.58
C LEU A 35 28.67 -14.93 -8.13
N ASP A 36 29.08 -13.65 -8.22
CA ASP A 36 28.19 -12.59 -8.72
C ASP A 36 27.76 -12.83 -10.17
N GLY A 37 28.62 -13.39 -11.01
CA GLY A 37 28.25 -13.75 -12.38
C GLY A 37 27.18 -14.86 -12.44
N HIS A 38 27.28 -15.85 -11.55
CA HIS A 38 26.30 -16.94 -11.46
C HIS A 38 24.98 -16.49 -10.84
N PHE A 39 25.03 -15.67 -9.79
CA PHE A 39 23.84 -15.10 -9.16
C PHE A 39 23.17 -14.07 -10.07
N ALA A 40 23.91 -13.27 -10.83
CA ALA A 40 23.35 -12.35 -11.82
C ALA A 40 22.59 -13.10 -12.93
N ALA A 41 23.13 -14.22 -13.43
CA ALA A 41 22.45 -15.04 -14.43
C ALA A 41 21.18 -15.71 -13.86
N ALA A 42 21.23 -16.18 -12.61
CA ALA A 42 20.07 -16.72 -11.92
C ALA A 42 18.99 -15.66 -11.66
N ASP A 43 19.39 -14.47 -11.23
CA ASP A 43 18.51 -13.32 -11.00
C ASP A 43 17.90 -12.83 -12.32
N GLU A 44 18.65 -12.83 -13.41
CA GLU A 44 18.13 -12.48 -14.74
C GLU A 44 17.11 -13.50 -15.23
N ALA A 45 17.35 -14.80 -15.01
CA ALA A 45 16.39 -15.85 -15.34
C ALA A 45 15.11 -15.76 -14.50
N VAL A 46 15.23 -15.45 -13.20
CA VAL A 46 14.09 -15.22 -12.30
C VAL A 46 13.33 -13.97 -12.70
N ASN A 47 14.01 -12.86 -12.98
CA ASN A 47 13.40 -11.62 -13.47
C ASN A 47 12.74 -11.80 -14.84
N ALA A 48 13.32 -12.58 -15.75
CA ALA A 48 12.73 -12.90 -17.03
C ALA A 48 11.43 -13.70 -16.85
N LYS A 49 11.41 -14.67 -15.94
CA LYS A 49 10.21 -15.45 -15.59
C LYS A 49 9.14 -14.58 -14.94
N LEU A 50 9.50 -13.74 -13.96
CA LEU A 50 8.59 -12.78 -13.33
C LEU A 50 8.04 -11.77 -14.33
N ASN A 51 8.85 -11.28 -15.27
CA ASN A 51 8.40 -10.41 -16.35
C ASN A 51 7.47 -11.12 -17.33
N GLN A 52 7.71 -12.40 -17.62
CA GLN A 52 6.85 -13.20 -18.48
C GLN A 52 5.50 -13.49 -17.81
N GLU A 53 5.48 -13.76 -16.51
CA GLU A 53 4.27 -13.90 -15.69
C GLU A 53 3.54 -12.55 -15.53
N SER A 54 4.26 -11.44 -15.35
CA SER A 54 3.72 -10.08 -15.31
C SER A 54 3.10 -9.66 -16.64
N ARG A 55 3.69 -10.07 -17.78
CA ARG A 55 3.13 -9.85 -19.14
C ARG A 55 1.86 -10.66 -19.39
N ARG A 56 1.64 -11.75 -18.66
CA ARG A 56 0.40 -12.55 -18.72
C ARG A 56 -0.73 -11.96 -17.87
N SER A 57 -0.45 -10.95 -17.03
CA SER A 57 -1.50 -10.21 -16.35
C SER A 57 -2.33 -9.44 -17.39
N SER A 58 -3.63 -9.76 -17.44
CA SER A 58 -4.63 -9.10 -18.28
C SER A 58 -4.73 -7.58 -18.03
N GLN A 59 -4.18 -7.07 -16.92
CA GLN A 59 -4.05 -5.64 -16.67
C GLN A 59 -3.07 -4.94 -17.62
N ARG A 60 -2.08 -5.65 -18.19
CA ARG A 60 -0.99 -5.04 -18.97
C ARG A 60 -1.16 -5.19 -20.48
N THR A 61 -2.00 -6.13 -20.94
CA THR A 61 -2.35 -6.30 -22.36
C THR A 61 -3.31 -5.23 -22.88
N GLY A 62 -3.77 -4.30 -22.04
CA GLY A 62 -4.65 -3.20 -22.46
C GLY A 62 -6.11 -3.61 -22.70
N GLU A 63 -6.39 -4.91 -22.85
CA GLU A 63 -7.73 -5.45 -23.12
C GLU A 63 -8.75 -5.15 -22.02
N MET A 64 -8.32 -4.93 -20.76
CA MET A 64 -9.21 -4.55 -19.66
C MET A 64 -9.21 -3.04 -19.34
N THR A 65 -8.45 -2.19 -20.06
CA THR A 65 -8.11 -0.83 -19.56
C THR A 65 -8.44 0.34 -20.49
N ASP A 66 -8.95 0.13 -21.72
CA ASP A 66 -9.35 1.29 -22.54
C ASP A 66 -10.76 1.77 -22.21
N VAL A 67 -10.82 2.71 -21.26
CA VAL A 67 -12.05 3.37 -20.80
C VAL A 67 -12.84 4.01 -21.96
N ARG A 68 -12.20 4.35 -23.08
CA ARG A 68 -12.84 5.01 -24.23
C ARG A 68 -13.77 4.10 -25.01
N HIS A 69 -13.65 2.78 -24.85
CA HIS A 69 -14.47 1.78 -25.54
C HIS A 69 -15.43 1.05 -24.58
N LEU A 70 -15.55 1.50 -23.34
CA LEU A 70 -16.51 0.94 -22.38
C LEU A 70 -17.94 1.41 -22.74
N HIS A 71 -18.73 0.48 -23.28
CA HIS A 71 -20.17 0.63 -23.36
C HIS A 71 -20.76 0.09 -22.06
N PHE A 72 -21.27 0.99 -21.22
CA PHE A 72 -22.01 0.60 -20.02
C PHE A 72 -23.45 0.24 -20.42
N GLY A 73 -23.96 -0.87 -19.89
CA GLY A 73 -25.38 -1.20 -19.99
C GLY A 73 -26.28 -0.19 -19.26
N GLU A 74 -27.57 -0.49 -19.22
CA GLU A 74 -28.53 0.32 -18.46
C GLU A 74 -28.16 0.37 -16.97
N PRO A 75 -28.33 1.52 -16.29
CA PRO A 75 -27.99 1.66 -14.89
C PRO A 75 -28.79 0.67 -14.02
N VAL A 76 -28.07 -0.22 -13.33
CA VAL A 76 -28.71 -1.11 -12.35
C VAL A 76 -28.87 -0.38 -11.03
N PRO A 77 -30.08 -0.30 -10.45
CA PRO A 77 -30.27 0.35 -9.16
C PRO A 77 -29.58 -0.45 -8.05
N VAL A 78 -28.76 0.26 -7.27
CA VAL A 78 -28.05 -0.30 -6.12
C VAL A 78 -28.56 0.36 -4.85
N ASN A 79 -29.11 -0.46 -3.95
CA ASN A 79 -29.29 -0.11 -2.56
C ASN A 79 -28.17 -0.76 -1.77
N ALA A 80 -27.16 0.03 -1.44
CA ALA A 80 -25.98 -0.47 -0.78
C ALA A 80 -26.35 -1.36 0.43
N LEU A 81 -27.26 -0.92 1.31
CA LEU A 81 -27.52 -1.57 2.61
C LEU A 81 -28.43 -2.78 2.52
N ALA A 82 -29.36 -2.78 1.56
CA ALA A 82 -30.33 -3.86 1.38
C ALA A 82 -29.83 -4.97 0.45
N ASP A 83 -29.01 -4.63 -0.55
CA ASP A 83 -28.56 -5.57 -1.59
C ASP A 83 -27.55 -6.59 -1.07
N PHE A 84 -26.83 -6.25 0.00
CA PHE A 84 -25.89 -7.14 0.65
C PHE A 84 -25.91 -6.93 2.16
N SER A 85 -26.44 -7.92 2.87
CA SER A 85 -26.62 -7.86 4.31
C SER A 85 -25.28 -7.90 5.05
N THR A 86 -25.24 -7.29 6.24
CA THR A 86 -24.07 -7.36 7.15
C THR A 86 -23.69 -8.80 7.47
N GLU A 87 -24.66 -9.70 7.64
CA GLU A 87 -24.41 -11.11 7.93
C GLU A 87 -23.72 -11.81 6.75
N GLN A 88 -24.16 -11.56 5.52
CA GLN A 88 -23.51 -12.09 4.32
C GLN A 88 -22.08 -11.54 4.19
N ALA A 89 -21.88 -10.24 4.40
CA ALA A 89 -20.57 -9.60 4.33
C ALA A 89 -19.58 -10.19 5.34
N ARG A 90 -20.03 -10.40 6.58
CA ARG A 90 -19.22 -11.01 7.64
C ARG A 90 -18.94 -12.49 7.34
N LYS A 91 -19.93 -13.24 6.88
CA LYS A 91 -19.75 -14.67 6.55
C LYS A 91 -18.80 -14.88 5.38
N GLN A 92 -18.93 -14.07 4.33
CA GLN A 92 -18.11 -14.16 3.12
C GLN A 92 -16.76 -13.44 3.26
N GLN A 93 -16.55 -12.68 4.35
CA GLN A 93 -15.37 -11.84 4.55
C GLN A 93 -15.10 -10.99 3.30
N ALA A 94 -16.10 -10.21 2.87
CA ALA A 94 -16.02 -9.41 1.66
C ALA A 94 -16.69 -8.04 1.81
N VAL A 95 -16.14 -7.04 1.13
CA VAL A 95 -16.67 -5.68 1.03
C VAL A 95 -17.50 -5.58 -0.25
N PHE A 96 -18.76 -5.17 -0.11
CA PHE A 96 -19.66 -4.95 -1.25
C PHE A 96 -19.44 -3.59 -1.88
N LEU A 97 -19.26 -3.57 -3.20
CA LEU A 97 -19.04 -2.36 -3.99
C LEU A 97 -20.28 -1.89 -4.75
N GLY A 98 -21.16 -2.80 -5.12
CA GLY A 98 -22.31 -2.52 -5.98
C GLY A 98 -22.77 -3.77 -6.71
N LYS A 99 -23.51 -3.58 -7.80
CA LYS A 99 -23.94 -4.66 -8.69
C LYS A 99 -23.30 -4.51 -10.06
N ASP A 100 -23.08 -5.62 -10.74
CA ASP A 100 -22.74 -5.64 -12.16
C ASP A 100 -23.99 -5.41 -13.04
N GLU A 101 -23.80 -5.43 -14.36
CA GLU A 101 -24.86 -5.24 -15.34
C GLU A 101 -25.94 -6.34 -15.29
N GLN A 102 -25.61 -7.51 -14.75
CA GLN A 102 -26.52 -8.63 -14.54
C GLN A 102 -27.21 -8.57 -13.16
N GLY A 103 -26.95 -7.53 -12.37
CA GLY A 103 -27.51 -7.34 -11.04
C GLY A 103 -26.84 -8.19 -9.95
N GLN A 104 -25.74 -8.88 -10.25
CA GLN A 104 -25.01 -9.69 -9.29
C GLN A 104 -24.10 -8.81 -8.41
N PRO A 105 -23.89 -9.17 -7.14
CA PRO A 105 -23.08 -8.38 -6.24
C PRO A 105 -21.60 -8.40 -6.64
N VAL A 106 -21.02 -7.22 -6.78
CA VAL A 106 -19.57 -7.02 -6.95
C VAL A 106 -18.94 -6.93 -5.56
N LEU A 107 -18.10 -7.92 -5.25
CA LEU A 107 -17.50 -8.11 -3.93
C LEU A 107 -15.97 -8.08 -4.03
N VAL A 108 -15.33 -7.44 -3.05
CA VAL A 108 -13.87 -7.50 -2.87
C VAL A 108 -13.56 -8.31 -1.61
N PRO A 109 -12.77 -9.39 -1.70
CA PRO A 109 -12.35 -10.15 -0.53
C PRO A 109 -11.65 -9.25 0.51
N ARG A 110 -11.93 -9.47 1.79
CA ARG A 110 -11.44 -8.63 2.90
C ARG A 110 -9.92 -8.65 3.01
N ASP A 111 -9.30 -9.80 2.71
CA ASP A 111 -7.84 -9.95 2.70
C ASP A 111 -7.20 -9.05 1.63
N THR A 112 -7.76 -9.06 0.41
CA THR A 112 -7.34 -8.16 -0.68
C THR A 112 -7.53 -6.70 -0.28
N TRP A 113 -8.72 -6.33 0.21
CA TRP A 113 -9.02 -4.96 0.64
C TRP A 113 -8.01 -4.40 1.66
N ARG A 114 -7.51 -5.25 2.58
CA ARG A 114 -6.52 -4.86 3.61
C ARG A 114 -5.11 -4.65 3.06
N LYS A 115 -4.75 -5.38 2.00
CA LYS A 115 -3.38 -5.42 1.46
C LYS A 115 -3.17 -4.50 0.27
N THR A 116 -4.23 -4.07 -0.39
CA THR A 116 -4.16 -3.31 -1.64
C THR A 116 -4.79 -1.93 -1.51
N ASN A 117 -4.22 -0.97 -2.23
CA ASN A 117 -4.86 0.32 -2.46
C ASN A 117 -5.92 0.20 -3.57
N ILE A 118 -7.03 0.91 -3.41
CA ILE A 118 -8.14 0.89 -4.37
C ILE A 118 -8.28 2.27 -5.00
N GLN A 119 -8.40 2.29 -6.32
CA GLN A 119 -8.64 3.49 -7.10
C GLN A 119 -10.03 3.42 -7.74
N ILE A 120 -10.86 4.43 -7.48
CA ILE A 120 -12.17 4.58 -8.10
C ILE A 120 -12.06 5.71 -9.12
N LEU A 121 -12.25 5.38 -10.41
CA LEU A 121 -12.17 6.32 -11.52
C LEU A 121 -13.56 6.57 -12.10
N GLY A 122 -13.84 7.82 -12.43
CA GLY A 122 -15.11 8.20 -13.04
C GLY A 122 -15.21 9.70 -13.30
N LEU A 123 -15.99 10.06 -14.31
CA LEU A 123 -16.27 11.46 -14.63
C LEU A 123 -16.98 12.17 -13.46
N PRO A 124 -16.92 13.50 -13.36
CA PRO A 124 -17.82 14.24 -12.46
C PRO A 124 -19.28 13.82 -12.67
N GLY A 125 -20.04 13.65 -11.57
CA GLY A 125 -21.43 13.19 -11.63
C GLY A 125 -21.64 11.68 -11.77
N SER A 126 -20.59 10.86 -12.00
CA SER A 126 -20.71 9.40 -12.16
C SER A 126 -21.01 8.61 -10.87
N GLY A 127 -21.10 9.28 -9.71
CA GLY A 127 -21.36 8.61 -8.43
C GLY A 127 -20.13 8.00 -7.74
N LYS A 128 -18.90 8.29 -8.19
CA LYS A 128 -17.66 7.80 -7.57
C LYS A 128 -17.56 8.03 -6.03
N SER A 129 -17.98 9.21 -5.55
CA SER A 129 -17.99 9.53 -4.11
C SER A 129 -19.03 8.71 -3.36
N VAL A 130 -20.18 8.44 -3.98
CA VAL A 130 -21.25 7.62 -3.41
C VAL A 130 -20.78 6.17 -3.27
N MET A 131 -20.15 5.62 -4.31
CA MET A 131 -19.56 4.27 -4.27
C MET A 131 -18.49 4.15 -3.18
N GLY A 132 -17.54 5.09 -3.14
CA GLY A 132 -16.48 5.11 -2.12
C GLY A 132 -17.05 5.21 -0.70
N THR A 133 -17.97 6.14 -0.48
CA THR A 133 -18.65 6.31 0.82
C THR A 133 -19.37 5.03 1.25
N ASN A 134 -20.12 4.40 0.32
CA ASN A 134 -20.84 3.15 0.59
C ASN A 134 -19.89 2.00 0.97
N ALA A 135 -18.76 1.85 0.28
CA ALA A 135 -17.77 0.85 0.61
C ALA A 135 -17.13 1.12 1.99
N LEU A 136 -16.83 2.38 2.31
CA LEU A 136 -16.23 2.77 3.58
C LEU A 136 -17.17 2.58 4.77
N ILE A 137 -18.46 2.95 4.67
CA ILE A 137 -19.41 2.68 5.76
C ILE A 137 -19.59 1.18 6.00
N ARG A 138 -19.38 0.33 4.97
CA ARG A 138 -19.38 -1.13 5.16
C ARG A 138 -18.19 -1.61 5.95
N CYS A 139 -17.02 -1.05 5.70
CA CYS A 139 -15.82 -1.35 6.49
C CYS A 139 -16.08 -1.08 7.98
N VAL A 140 -16.70 0.06 8.30
CA VAL A 140 -17.08 0.39 9.69
C VAL A 140 -18.17 -0.54 10.21
N ARG A 141 -19.30 -0.66 9.53
CA ARG A 141 -20.50 -1.36 10.03
C ARG A 141 -20.30 -2.87 10.13
N ASP A 142 -19.70 -3.46 9.11
CA ASP A 142 -19.63 -4.90 8.97
C ASP A 142 -18.36 -5.46 9.63
N PHE A 143 -17.27 -4.68 9.69
CA PHE A 143 -15.97 -5.15 10.21
C PHE A 143 -15.39 -4.34 11.38
N GLY A 144 -16.00 -3.20 11.75
CA GLY A 144 -15.51 -2.35 12.84
C GLY A 144 -14.24 -1.58 12.50
N ASP A 145 -13.97 -1.35 11.21
CA ASP A 145 -12.78 -0.60 10.79
C ASP A 145 -12.92 0.90 11.16
N ALA A 146 -11.79 1.56 11.41
CA ALA A 146 -11.73 3.01 11.51
C ALA A 146 -11.54 3.63 10.12
N VAL A 147 -12.29 4.70 9.81
CA VAL A 147 -12.22 5.40 8.53
C VAL A 147 -11.87 6.87 8.76
N VAL A 148 -10.83 7.33 8.07
CA VAL A 148 -10.50 8.74 7.91
C VAL A 148 -10.85 9.14 6.49
N TYR A 149 -11.77 10.09 6.33
CA TYR A 149 -12.30 10.49 5.02
C TYR A 149 -11.90 11.93 4.71
N PHE A 150 -11.13 12.11 3.63
CA PHE A 150 -10.75 13.42 3.12
C PHE A 150 -11.67 13.83 1.98
N ASP A 151 -12.32 14.97 2.14
CA ASP A 151 -13.27 15.50 1.16
C ASP A 151 -12.87 16.91 0.70
N PRO A 152 -11.99 17.02 -0.30
CA PRO A 152 -11.55 18.32 -0.80
C PRO A 152 -12.66 19.07 -1.55
N ASN A 153 -13.68 18.37 -2.06
CA ASN A 153 -14.75 18.95 -2.87
C ASN A 153 -15.96 19.38 -2.03
N GLY A 154 -16.06 18.94 -0.77
CA GLY A 154 -17.16 19.27 0.12
C GLY A 154 -18.47 18.63 -0.32
N ASP A 155 -18.47 17.31 -0.52
CA ASP A 155 -19.66 16.49 -0.73
C ASP A 155 -20.67 16.73 0.40
N ALA A 156 -21.82 17.28 0.05
CA ALA A 156 -22.87 17.59 1.02
C ALA A 156 -23.48 16.32 1.65
N TRP A 157 -23.41 15.18 0.97
CA TRP A 157 -24.10 13.95 1.37
C TRP A 157 -23.23 13.08 2.29
N ALA A 158 -21.94 12.94 2.00
CA ALA A 158 -21.05 12.02 2.71
C ALA A 158 -21.09 12.18 4.26
N PRO A 159 -21.01 13.40 4.84
CA PRO A 159 -21.06 13.57 6.30
C PRO A 159 -22.35 13.04 6.94
N HIS A 160 -23.50 13.19 6.28
CA HIS A 160 -24.78 12.70 6.79
C HIS A 160 -24.82 11.18 6.82
N VAL A 161 -24.23 10.53 5.82
CA VAL A 161 -24.19 9.08 5.69
C VAL A 161 -23.27 8.46 6.72
N PHE A 162 -22.07 9.04 6.89
CA PHE A 162 -21.17 8.61 7.94
C PHE A 162 -21.80 8.82 9.32
N ARG A 163 -22.44 9.96 9.58
CA ARG A 163 -23.16 10.20 10.84
C ARG A 163 -24.27 9.18 11.11
N ALA A 164 -24.96 8.72 10.07
CA ALA A 164 -26.04 7.74 10.20
C ALA A 164 -25.56 6.31 10.44
N HIS A 165 -24.34 5.97 10.00
CA HIS A 165 -23.85 4.59 9.98
C HIS A 165 -22.59 4.33 10.81
N CYS A 166 -21.91 5.37 11.29
CA CYS A 166 -20.74 5.27 12.14
C CYS A 166 -21.09 5.77 13.54
N PRO A 167 -20.96 4.92 14.58
CA PRO A 167 -21.30 5.31 15.95
C PRO A 167 -20.42 6.46 16.46
N ASP A 168 -19.12 6.39 16.17
CA ASP A 168 -18.13 7.41 16.56
C ASP A 168 -17.78 8.29 15.35
N PHE A 169 -18.62 9.29 15.08
CA PHE A 169 -18.43 10.23 13.97
C PHE A 169 -17.96 11.61 14.45
N THR A 170 -16.82 12.05 13.93
CA THR A 170 -16.29 13.42 14.10
C THR A 170 -16.08 14.06 12.73
N LEU A 171 -16.65 15.25 12.53
CA LEU A 171 -16.42 16.07 11.35
C LEU A 171 -15.42 17.18 11.69
N LEU A 172 -14.31 17.23 10.95
CA LEU A 172 -13.35 18.33 11.00
C LEU A 172 -13.54 19.22 9.77
N ASP A 173 -14.15 20.39 9.95
CA ASP A 173 -14.39 21.34 8.86
C ASP A 173 -13.17 22.25 8.68
N LEU A 174 -12.28 21.89 7.75
CA LEU A 174 -11.02 22.59 7.50
C LEU A 174 -11.16 23.80 6.56
N ARG A 175 -12.39 24.23 6.23
CA ARG A 175 -12.62 25.37 5.34
C ARG A 175 -12.25 26.70 6.02
N PRO A 176 -11.87 27.74 5.24
CA PRO A 176 -11.57 29.06 5.79
C PRO A 176 -12.71 29.63 6.64
N GLY A 177 -12.35 30.29 7.74
CA GLY A 177 -13.31 30.93 8.66
C GLY A 177 -13.89 30.01 9.74
N LYS A 178 -13.51 28.73 9.78
CA LYS A 178 -13.86 27.82 10.87
C LYS A 178 -12.90 27.95 12.05
N PRO A 179 -13.38 27.76 13.29
CA PRO A 179 -12.49 27.76 14.46
C PRO A 179 -11.48 26.62 14.38
N ALA A 180 -10.36 26.77 15.08
CA ALA A 180 -9.36 25.72 15.20
C ALA A 180 -9.96 24.48 15.86
N GLN A 181 -9.95 23.34 15.16
CA GLN A 181 -10.56 22.09 15.61
C GLN A 181 -9.53 21.02 16.00
N LEU A 182 -8.29 21.13 15.51
CA LEU A 182 -7.23 20.16 15.72
C LEU A 182 -5.95 20.88 16.13
N ASN A 183 -5.30 20.42 17.20
CA ASN A 183 -3.95 20.84 17.55
C ASN A 183 -2.97 19.71 17.20
N LEU A 184 -2.28 19.86 16.07
CA LEU A 184 -1.30 18.88 15.60
C LEU A 184 -0.08 18.77 16.52
N PHE A 185 0.21 19.79 17.33
CA PHE A 185 1.38 19.84 18.21
C PHE A 185 1.11 19.34 19.64
N ARG A 186 -0.13 18.91 19.93
CA ARG A 186 -0.49 18.42 21.25
C ARG A 186 0.25 17.11 21.53
N ASP A 187 0.90 17.04 22.69
CA ASP A 187 1.56 15.83 23.22
C ASP A 187 2.58 15.18 22.28
N LEU A 188 3.20 15.95 21.37
CA LEU A 188 4.27 15.46 20.51
C LEU A 188 5.62 15.42 21.24
N ASP A 189 6.38 14.35 21.04
CA ASP A 189 7.79 14.34 21.35
C ASP A 189 8.61 15.07 20.26
N GLN A 190 9.91 15.27 20.53
CA GLN A 190 10.81 15.95 19.58
C GLN A 190 10.91 15.23 18.23
N TYR A 191 10.80 13.90 18.22
CA TYR A 191 10.93 13.10 17.00
C TYR A 191 9.68 13.24 16.13
N ALA A 192 8.50 13.11 16.72
CA ALA A 192 7.21 13.31 16.07
C ALA A 192 7.06 14.75 15.58
N LEU A 193 7.50 15.74 16.36
CA LEU A 193 7.53 17.14 15.93
C LEU A 193 8.42 17.31 14.69
N LYS A 194 9.64 16.74 14.71
CA LYS A 194 10.54 16.82 13.54
C LYS A 194 9.90 16.20 12.30
N ASN A 195 9.33 15.00 12.42
CA ASN A 195 8.72 14.30 11.30
C ASN A 195 7.49 15.05 10.76
N LEU A 196 6.66 15.61 11.64
CA LEU A 196 5.53 16.44 11.25
C LEU A 196 5.99 17.66 10.45
N LEU A 197 7.03 18.35 10.89
CA LEU A 197 7.58 19.52 10.19
C LEU A 197 8.21 19.13 8.85
N VAL A 198 8.96 18.03 8.79
CA VAL A 198 9.55 17.51 7.55
C VAL A 198 8.47 17.16 6.53
N ALA A 199 7.43 16.42 6.94
CA ALA A 199 6.33 16.05 6.07
C ALA A 199 5.47 17.25 5.64
N GLY A 200 5.20 18.17 6.56
CA GLY A 200 4.33 19.33 6.31
C GLY A 200 4.97 20.41 5.43
N PHE A 201 6.28 20.63 5.58
CA PHE A 201 7.03 21.64 4.81
C PHE A 201 7.86 21.04 3.67
N ASN A 202 7.78 19.72 3.48
CA ASN A 202 8.57 18.99 2.48
C ASN A 202 10.08 19.31 2.60
N LEU A 203 10.60 19.27 3.84
CA LEU A 203 12.01 19.55 4.14
C LEU A 203 12.83 18.28 3.86
N SER A 204 13.00 17.96 2.58
CA SER A 204 13.86 16.87 2.08
C SER A 204 15.32 17.27 2.06
#